data_AF-A0A358KK22-F1
#
_entry.id   AF-A0A358KK22-F1
#
_cell.length_a   1.000
_cell.length_b   1.000
_cell.length_c   1.000
_cell.angle_alpha   90.00
_cell.angle_beta   90.00
_cell.angle_gamma   90.00
#
_symmetry.space_group_name_H-M   'P 1'
#
loop_
_entity.id
_entity.type
_entity.pdbx_description
1 polymer ?
#
loop_
_entity_poly.entity_id
_entity_poly.type
_entity_poly.pdbx_seq_one_letter_code
_entity_poly.pdbx_strand_id
1 'polypeptide(L)'
;AKASTNSLATVRIEPVRITDQLKYMQLRYLNNGNWAENWGGPNPPAGIEISLGIDPLSVTNLLEEYTNHVYRRIVRIPTSIASITPPNETNLGEEQLNP
;
A
#
# COMPACT_ATOMS: atom_id res chain seq x y z
N ALA A 1 28.76 10.98 -16.05
CA ALA A 1 28.30 10.15 -14.91
C ALA A 1 26.80 10.38 -14.73
N LYS A 2 26.00 9.32 -14.51
CA LYS A 2 24.54 9.43 -14.36
C LYS A 2 24.24 9.86 -12.91
N ALA A 3 23.66 11.04 -12.70
CA ALA A 3 23.30 11.50 -11.36
C ALA A 3 22.12 10.66 -10.83
N SER A 4 22.25 10.15 -9.61
CA SER A 4 21.18 9.43 -8.92
C SER A 4 20.18 10.43 -8.36
N THR A 5 18.88 10.25 -8.63
CA THR A 5 17.78 11.14 -8.20
C THR A 5 17.16 10.73 -6.86
N ASN A 6 17.72 9.72 -6.18
CA ASN A 6 17.18 9.23 -4.92
C ASN A 6 17.49 10.22 -3.79
N SER A 7 16.45 10.85 -3.24
CA SER A 7 16.57 11.67 -2.02
C SER A 7 16.23 10.82 -0.80
N LEU A 8 17.12 10.82 0.20
CA LEU A 8 16.86 10.19 1.50
C LEU A 8 16.22 11.24 2.41
N ALA A 9 14.91 11.12 2.64
CA ALA A 9 14.23 11.95 3.63
C ALA A 9 14.40 11.32 5.01
N THR A 10 14.89 12.09 5.99
CA THR A 10 14.90 11.66 7.40
C THR A 10 13.48 11.70 7.94
N VAL A 11 12.85 10.53 8.07
CA VAL A 11 11.55 10.39 8.72
C VAL A 11 11.78 10.23 10.22
N ARG A 12 11.25 11.17 11.03
CA ARG A 12 11.16 10.99 12.48
C ARG A 12 9.92 10.18 12.79
N ILE A 13 10.10 9.02 13.41
CA ILE A 13 9.01 8.15 13.86
C ILE A 13 8.94 8.25 15.38
N GLU A 14 7.89 8.88 15.90
CA GLU A 14 7.60 8.92 17.33
C GLU A 14 6.48 7.92 17.61
N PRO A 15 6.78 6.69 18.06
CA PRO A 15 5.76 5.67 18.23
C PRO A 15 4.82 6.03 19.37
N VAL A 16 3.52 6.03 19.09
CA VAL A 16 2.47 6.20 20.09
C VAL A 16 1.81 4.85 20.34
N ARG A 17 1.74 4.44 21.60
CA ARG A 17 1.01 3.23 21.99
C ARG A 17 -0.49 3.46 21.82
N ILE A 18 -1.12 2.65 20.98
CA ILE A 18 -2.57 2.72 20.73
C ILE A 18 -3.34 1.95 21.82
N THR A 19 -2.92 0.73 22.16
CA THR A 19 -3.52 -0.10 23.21
C THR A 19 -2.60 -1.26 23.60
N ASP A 20 -2.70 -1.74 24.83
CA ASP A 20 -2.00 -2.94 25.34
C ASP A 20 -2.81 -4.23 25.16
N GLN A 21 -4.05 -4.15 24.69
CA GLN A 21 -4.96 -5.30 24.61
C GLN A 21 -4.79 -6.10 23.31
N LEU A 22 -4.42 -5.44 22.21
CA LEU A 22 -4.24 -6.10 20.92
C LEU A 22 -2.88 -6.79 20.86
N LYS A 23 -2.88 -8.10 20.61
CA LYS A 23 -1.66 -8.92 20.57
C LYS A 23 -1.33 -9.40 19.16
N TYR A 24 -2.31 -9.45 18.26
CA TYR A 24 -2.16 -9.99 16.92
C TYR A 24 -2.72 -9.02 15.88
N MET A 25 -1.99 -8.88 14.78
CA MET A 25 -2.41 -8.12 13.60
C MET A 25 -2.04 -8.91 12.34
N GLN A 26 -3.00 -9.05 11.42
CA GLN A 26 -2.78 -9.62 10.09
C GLN A 26 -3.31 -8.63 9.04
N LEU A 27 -2.57 -8.51 7.93
CA LEU A 27 -2.94 -7.70 6.79
C LEU A 27 -3.12 -8.59 5.56
N ARG A 28 -4.17 -8.33 4.78
CA ARG A 28 -4.30 -8.85 3.41
C ARG A 28 -4.54 -7.69 2.45
N TYR A 29 -4.05 -7.85 1.23
CA TYR A 29 -4.03 -6.80 0.22
C TYR A 29 -4.86 -7.23 -0.99
N LEU A 30 -5.79 -6.38 -1.41
CA LEU A 30 -6.61 -6.64 -2.58
C LEU A 30 -5.86 -6.21 -3.83
N ASN A 31 -5.49 -7.19 -4.65
CA ASN A 31 -4.81 -7.01 -5.92
C ASN A 31 -5.57 -7.76 -7.02
N ASN A 32 -6.01 -7.04 -8.06
CA ASN A 32 -6.71 -7.62 -9.22
C ASN A 32 -7.86 -8.57 -8.81
N GLY A 33 -8.65 -8.17 -7.81
CA GLY A 33 -9.78 -8.96 -7.30
C GLY A 33 -9.42 -10.09 -6.33
N ASN A 34 -8.13 -10.34 -6.08
CA ASN A 34 -7.65 -11.41 -5.20
C ASN A 34 -6.98 -10.85 -3.95
N TRP A 35 -7.17 -11.54 -2.82
CA TRP A 35 -6.56 -11.17 -1.55
C TRP A 35 -5.24 -11.92 -1.32
N ALA A 36 -4.14 -11.19 -1.19
CA ALA A 36 -2.82 -11.72 -0.91
C ALA A 36 -2.31 -11.32 0.48
N GLU A 37 -1.47 -12.14 1.10
CA GLU A 37 -0.86 -11.86 2.42
C GLU A 37 0.36 -10.93 2.34
N ASN A 38 0.99 -10.88 1.17
CA ASN A 38 2.16 -10.06 0.92
C ASN A 38 1.86 -9.00 -0.14
N TRP A 39 2.44 -7.82 0.03
CA TRP A 39 2.36 -6.74 -0.94
C TRP A 39 3.74 -6.47 -1.54
N GLY A 40 3.88 -6.62 -2.86
CA GLY A 40 5.15 -6.39 -3.57
C GLY A 40 5.03 -5.55 -4.84
N GLY A 41 3.84 -5.02 -5.12
CA GLY A 41 3.60 -4.22 -6.34
C GLY A 41 4.05 -2.76 -6.18
N PRO A 42 4.41 -2.07 -7.28
CA PRO A 42 4.80 -0.66 -7.24
C PRO A 42 3.62 0.30 -6.99
N ASN A 43 2.38 -0.14 -7.27
CA ASN A 43 1.17 0.68 -7.15
C ASN A 43 0.31 0.23 -5.97
N PRO A 44 -0.13 1.11 -5.05
CA PRO A 44 -0.99 0.75 -3.92
C PRO A 44 -2.10 -0.27 -4.23
N PRO A 45 -2.38 -1.22 -3.31
CA PRO A 45 -3.47 -2.18 -3.47
C PRO A 45 -4.82 -1.46 -3.51
N ALA A 46 -5.82 -2.05 -4.16
CA ALA A 46 -7.17 -1.48 -4.23
C ALA A 46 -7.88 -1.44 -2.86
N GLY A 47 -7.40 -2.25 -1.91
CA GLY A 47 -7.89 -2.27 -0.54
C GLY A 47 -6.99 -3.07 0.37
N ILE A 48 -7.16 -2.84 1.66
CA ILE A 48 -6.43 -3.53 2.73
C ILE A 48 -7.48 -4.11 3.69
N GLU A 49 -7.39 -5.40 3.95
CA GLU A 49 -8.09 -6.04 5.06
C GLU A 49 -7.16 -6.01 6.27
N ILE A 50 -7.66 -5.47 7.37
CA ILE A 50 -6.99 -5.39 8.66
C ILE A 50 -7.75 -6.29 9.62
N SER A 51 -7.08 -7.32 10.13
CA SER A 51 -7.60 -8.19 11.19
C SER A 51 -6.78 -7.99 12.46
N LEU A 52 -7.45 -7.68 13.57
CA LEU A 52 -6.86 -7.46 14.88
C LEU A 52 -7.43 -8.46 15.88
N GLY A 53 -6.59 -9.01 16.75
CA GLY A 53 -7.00 -10.01 17.75
C GLY A 53 -6.24 -9.90 19.07
N ILE A 54 -6.86 -10.44 20.12
CA ILE A 54 -6.27 -10.61 21.45
C ILE A 54 -5.62 -11.99 21.62
N ASP A 55 -6.06 -12.97 20.82
CA ASP A 55 -5.57 -14.35 20.73
C ASP A 55 -5.06 -14.65 19.31
N PRO A 56 -4.23 -15.70 19.10
CA PRO A 56 -3.68 -16.02 17.79
C PRO A 56 -4.79 -16.20 16.75
N LEU A 57 -4.66 -15.51 15.61
CA LEU A 57 -5.63 -15.62 14.52
C LEU A 57 -5.50 -17.01 13.88
N SER A 58 -6.42 -17.92 14.19
CA SER A 58 -6.44 -19.25 13.55
C SER A 58 -6.85 -19.10 12.07
N VAL A 59 -5.99 -19.55 11.17
CA VAL A 59 -6.23 -19.55 9.71
C VAL A 59 -7.42 -20.46 9.33
N THR A 60 -7.82 -21.37 10.21
CA THR A 60 -8.71 -22.50 9.93
C THR A 60 -10.18 -22.31 10.28
N ASN A 61 -10.58 -21.26 11.01
CA ASN A 61 -11.99 -21.16 11.40
C ASN A 61 -12.82 -20.41 10.34
N LEU A 62 -13.21 -21.19 9.35
CA LEU A 62 -14.31 -20.89 8.47
C LEU A 62 -15.62 -20.88 9.28
N LEU A 63 -16.13 -19.67 9.51
CA LEU A 63 -17.52 -19.27 9.31
C LEU A 63 -18.64 -19.57 10.31
N GLU A 64 -18.57 -20.45 11.32
CA GLU A 64 -19.81 -20.72 12.10
C GLU A 64 -19.76 -20.51 13.63
N GLU A 65 -18.59 -20.50 14.28
CA GLU A 65 -18.52 -20.44 15.76
C GLU A 65 -17.53 -19.41 16.35
N TYR A 66 -17.14 -18.37 15.61
CA TYR A 66 -16.13 -17.42 16.11
C TYR A 66 -16.71 -16.34 17.03
N THR A 67 -16.85 -16.65 18.33
CA THR A 67 -17.33 -15.71 19.36
C THR A 67 -16.20 -14.98 20.10
N ASN A 68 -14.96 -14.95 19.59
CA ASN A 68 -13.84 -14.33 20.29
C ASN A 68 -13.21 -13.18 19.48
N HIS A 69 -13.78 -11.99 19.65
CA HIS A 69 -13.13 -10.67 19.61
C HIS A 69 -12.08 -10.40 18.50
N VAL A 70 -12.41 -10.70 17.25
CA VAL A 70 -11.60 -10.25 16.09
C VAL A 70 -12.24 -9.00 15.50
N TYR A 71 -11.52 -7.88 15.51
CA TYR A 71 -11.92 -6.72 14.72
C TYR A 71 -11.41 -6.90 13.30
N ARG A 72 -12.31 -6.91 12.32
CA ARG A 72 -11.99 -6.97 10.90
C ARG A 72 -12.53 -5.75 10.19
N ARG A 73 -11.66 -5.06 9.43
CA ARG A 73 -12.09 -3.94 8.58
C ARG A 73 -11.41 -3.98 7.23
N ILE A 74 -12.19 -3.67 6.21
CA ILE A 74 -11.70 -3.44 4.85
C ILE A 74 -11.62 -1.93 4.64
N VAL A 75 -10.42 -1.45 4.33
CA VAL A 75 -10.14 -0.07 3.93
C VAL A 75 -9.94 -0.05 2.43
N ARG A 76 -10.77 0.72 1.71
CA ARG A 76 -10.56 0.97 0.27
C ARG A 76 -9.50 2.05 0.10
N ILE A 77 -8.56 1.81 -0.79
CA ILE A 77 -7.55 2.81 -1.14
C ILE A 77 -8.06 3.56 -2.36
N PRO A 78 -8.18 4.91 -2.29
CA PRO A 78 -8.58 5.69 -3.45
C PRO A 78 -7.46 5.62 -4.49
N THR A 79 -7.71 4.96 -5.61
CA THR A 79 -6.76 4.79 -6.72
C THR A 79 -6.75 6.00 -7.67
N SER A 80 -6.86 7.22 -7.14
CA SER A 80 -6.55 8.43 -7.92
C SER A 80 -5.05 8.69 -7.87
N ILE A 81 -4.26 7.75 -8.36
CA ILE A 81 -2.86 8.04 -8.67
C ILE A 81 -2.94 8.74 -10.01
N ALA A 82 -2.96 10.06 -9.97
CA ALA A 82 -2.69 10.87 -11.15
C ALA A 82 -1.44 10.28 -11.80
N SER A 83 -1.59 9.80 -13.03
CA SER A 83 -0.45 9.44 -13.85
C SER A 83 0.42 10.69 -13.94
N ILE A 84 1.47 10.77 -13.14
CA ILE A 84 2.58 11.68 -13.41
C ILE A 84 3.26 11.13 -14.65
N THR A 85 2.65 11.36 -15.80
CA THR A 85 3.35 11.39 -17.08
C THR A 85 4.41 12.46 -16.89
N PRO A 86 5.71 12.13 -16.89
CA PRO A 86 6.72 13.16 -16.88
C PRO A 86 6.46 14.08 -18.09
N PRO A 87 6.52 15.41 -17.93
CA PRO A 87 6.42 16.28 -19.09
C PRO A 87 7.53 15.86 -20.06
N ASN A 88 7.15 15.45 -21.27
CA ASN A 88 8.09 15.29 -22.36
C ASN A 88 8.60 16.70 -22.68
N GLU A 89 9.66 17.12 -21.98
CA GLU A 89 10.56 18.13 -22.48
C GLU A 89 11.24 17.54 -23.71
N THR A 90 10.84 18.01 -24.90
CA THR A 90 11.72 18.44 -26.00
C THR A 90 10.81 18.82 -27.18
N ASN A 91 10.33 20.07 -27.17
CA ASN A 91 10.32 20.86 -28.41
C ASN A 91 11.75 21.38 -28.54
N LEU A 92 12.55 20.91 -29.50
CA LEU A 92 13.74 21.59 -30.05
C LEU A 92 14.25 20.81 -31.27
N GLY A 93 14.19 21.45 -32.45
CA GLY A 93 14.67 20.95 -33.76
C GLY A 93 13.49 20.51 -34.64
N GLU A 94 13.18 21.09 -35.80
CA GLU A 94 14.07 21.52 -36.87
C GLU A 94 13.48 22.74 -37.62
N GLU A 95 14.07 23.93 -37.44
CA GLU A 95 14.02 24.97 -38.48
C GLU A 95 15.36 24.87 -39.22
N GLN A 96 15.40 24.03 -40.26
CA GLN A 96 16.54 23.95 -41.15
C GLN A 96 16.25 24.80 -42.40
N LEU A 97 17.09 25.82 -42.52
CA LEU A 97 17.15 26.89 -43.49
C LEU A 97 17.42 26.40 -44.93
N ASN A 98 16.46 26.65 -45.84
CA ASN A 98 16.58 27.20 -47.20
C ASN A 98 17.37 26.42 -48.30
N PRO A 99 17.11 26.65 -49.61
CA PRO A 99 17.23 27.94 -50.30
C PRO A 99 15.94 28.50 -50.93
#